data_AF-A0A947G2E3-F1
#
_entry.id   AF-A0A947G2E3-F1
#
_cell.length_a   1.000
_cell.length_b   1.000
_cell.length_c   1.000
_cell.angle_alpha   90.00
_cell.angle_beta   90.00
_cell.angle_gamma   90.00
#
_symmetry.space_group_name_H-M   'P 1'
#
loop_
_entity.id
_entity.type
_entity.pdbx_description
1 polymer ?
#
loop_
_entity_poly.entity_id
_entity_poly.type
_entity_poly.pdbx_seq_one_letter_code
_entity_poly.pdbx_strand_id
1 'polypeptide(L)' 'MHYPRRVSKIKRIRKFGFRARMKTKLGRKMINRKRRAGRRLTAV' A
#
# COMPACT_ATOMS: atom_id res chain seq x y z
N MET A 1 0.53 -25.60 8.09
CA MET A 1 -0.10 -24.30 7.77
C MET A 1 -0.81 -24.45 6.42
N HIS A 2 -2.15 -24.49 6.39
CA HIS A 2 -2.94 -24.92 5.21
C HIS A 2 -2.86 -23.98 3.99
N TYR A 3 -2.46 -22.71 4.19
CA TYR A 3 -2.13 -21.81 3.07
C TYR A 3 -0.78 -21.14 3.31
N PRO A 4 0.29 -21.56 2.61
CA PRO A 4 1.60 -20.96 2.76
C PRO A 4 1.56 -19.50 2.28
N ARG A 5 1.58 -18.56 3.23
CA ARG A 5 1.73 -17.14 2.93
C ARG A 5 3.21 -16.84 2.69
N ARG A 6 3.63 -16.75 1.43
CA ARG A 6 5.00 -16.32 1.10
C ARG A 6 5.19 -14.85 1.49
N VAL A 7 5.94 -14.60 2.56
CA VAL A 7 6.23 -13.24 3.04
C VAL A 7 7.47 -12.69 2.35
N SER A 8 7.29 -11.97 1.25
CA SER A 8 8.38 -11.22 0.61
C SER A 8 8.24 -9.73 0.91
N LYS A 9 9.17 -9.18 1.70
CA LYS A 9 9.24 -7.74 2.04
C LYS A 9 9.41 -6.89 0.77
N ILE A 10 10.25 -7.33 -0.16
CA ILE A 10 10.49 -6.65 -1.44
C ILE A 10 9.20 -6.59 -2.27
N LYS A 11 8.50 -7.72 -2.45
CA LYS A 11 7.24 -7.75 -3.21
C LYS A 11 6.16 -6.87 -2.55
N ARG A 12 6.11 -6.83 -1.22
CA ARG A 12 5.19 -5.97 -0.47
C ARG A 12 5.45 -4.49 -0.77
N ILE A 13 6.69 -4.03 -0.68
CA ILE A 13 7.04 -2.63 -0.94
C ILE A 13 6.75 -2.25 -2.40
N ARG A 14 7.12 -3.10 -3.36
CA ARG A 14 6.86 -2.86 -4.78
C ARG A 14 5.37 -2.77 -5.13
N LYS A 15 4.53 -3.59 -4.50
CA LYS A 15 3.07 -3.60 -4.76
C LYS A 15 2.31 -2.54 -3.97
N PHE A 16 2.65 -2.34 -2.70
CA PHE A 16 1.82 -1.59 -1.75
C PHE A 16 2.48 -0.35 -1.15
N GLY A 17 3.78 -0.13 -1.37
CA GLY A 17 4.53 0.99 -0.81
C GLY A 17 4.02 2.35 -1.30
N PHE A 18 4.40 3.42 -0.58
CA PHE A 18 3.97 4.79 -0.87
C PHE A 18 4.24 5.19 -2.32
N ARG A 19 5.48 4.96 -2.77
CA ARG A 19 5.94 5.29 -4.13
C ARG A 19 5.09 4.60 -5.20
N ALA A 20 4.71 3.35 -4.97
CA ALA A 20 3.83 2.59 -5.87
C ALA A 20 2.42 3.22 -5.94
N ARG A 21 1.89 3.71 -4.80
CA ARG A 21 0.60 4.44 -4.76
C ARG A 21 0.68 5.80 -5.44
N MET A 22 1.82 6.50 -5.35
CA MET A 22 1.97 7.82 -5.94
C MET A 22 2.10 7.78 -7.47
N LYS A 23 2.55 6.66 -8.05
CA LYS A 23 2.73 6.49 -9.51
C LYS A 23 1.42 6.65 -10.29
N THR A 24 0.29 6.18 -9.77
CA THR A 24 -0.98 6.15 -10.52
C THR A 24 -2.01 7.14 -9.99
N LYS A 25 -2.91 7.63 -10.87
CA LYS A 25 -4.03 8.51 -10.49
C LYS A 25 -4.91 7.88 -9.40
N LEU A 26 -5.25 6.60 -9.55
CA LEU A 26 -6.08 5.87 -8.59
C LEU A 26 -5.37 5.65 -7.25
N GLY A 27 -4.06 5.40 -7.26
CA GLY A 27 -3.28 5.28 -6.04
C GLY A 27 -3.24 6.58 -5.24
N ARG A 28 -3.08 7.73 -5.90
CA ARG A 28 -3.20 9.05 -5.28
C ARG A 28 -4.59 9.31 -4.70
N LYS A 29 -5.66 8.94 -5.42
CA LYS A 29 -7.05 9.02 -4.92
C LYS A 29 -7.24 8.18 -3.65
N MET A 30 -6.68 6.97 -3.59
CA MET A 30 -6.75 6.11 -2.40
C MET A 30 -6.08 6.77 -1.19
N ILE A 31 -4.90 7.36 -1.37
CA ILE A 31 -4.17 8.07 -0.31
C ILE A 31 -4.98 9.26 0.19
N ASN A 32 -5.56 10.06 -0.71
CA ASN A 32 -6.40 11.20 -0.33
C ASN A 32 -7.64 10.77 0.46
N ARG A 33 -8.27 9.64 0.09
CA ARG A 33 -9.39 9.06 0.86
C ARG A 33 -8.97 8.69 2.28
N LYS A 34 -7.79 8.06 2.44
CA LYS A 34 -7.25 7.69 3.76
C LYS A 34 -6.94 8.94 4.61
N ARG A 35 -6.35 9.97 4.00
CA ARG A 35 -6.11 11.27 4.66
C ARG A 35 -7.40 11.92 5.13
N ARG A 36 -8.43 11.95 4.29
CA ARG A 36 -9.75 12.50 4.65
C ARG A 36 -10.36 11.79 5.85
N ALA A 37 -10.15 10.48 5.97
CA ALA A 37 -10.61 9.69 7.11
C ALA A 37 -9.66 9.73 8.33
N GLY A 38 -8.62 10.57 8.32
CA GLY A 38 -7.63 10.64 9.40
C GLY A 38 -6.77 9.38 9.57
N ARG A 39 -6.74 8.47 8.59
CA ARG A 39 -6.00 7.22 8.69
C ARG A 39 -4.51 7.45 8.48
N ARG A 40 -3.69 6.90 9.37
CA ARG A 40 -2.24 6.86 9.20
C ARG A 40 -1.91 6.22 7.85
N LEU A 41 -1.11 6.94 7.05
CA LEU A 41 -0.58 6.42 5.81
C LEU A 41 0.61 5.52 6.13
N THR A 42 0.35 4.34 6.70
CA THR A 42 1.36 3.29 6.80
C THR A 42 1.68 2.82 5.39
N ALA A 43 2.72 3.42 4.83
CA ALA A 43 3.39 2.91 3.66
C ALA A 43 4.40 1.88 4.16
N VAL A 44 3.90 0.64 4.24
CA VAL A 44 4.46 -0.52 4.99
C VAL A 44 3.88 -0.62 6.39
#